data_AF-A0A832THM8-F1
#
_entry.id   AF-A0A832THM8-F1
#
_cell.length_a   1.000
_cell.length_b   1.000
_cell.length_c   1.000
_cell.angle_alpha   90.00
_cell.angle_beta   90.00
_cell.angle_gamma   90.00
#
_symmetry.space_group_name_H-M   'P 1'
#
loop_
_entity.id
_entity.type
_entity.pdbx_description
1 polymer ?
#
loop_
_entity_poly.entity_id
_entity_poly.type
_entity_poly.pdbx_seq_one_letter_code
_entity_poly.pdbx_strand_id
1 'polypeptide(L)'
;MFSIDISPIILRFLFGGSAVVASRLIARSFGGRLGGIFAAFPAVYLAAVVGLSMEYEGSELLFVSEQLSKGALVGMAADICCALAASYFIHKYGWKMGLSLSLLLWAVLAPLIYFMWFGF
;
A
#
# COMPACT_ATOMS: atom_id res chain seq x y z
N MET A 1 24.69 16.68 -8.33
CA MET A 1 24.47 16.22 -6.95
C MET A 1 22.98 16.24 -6.74
N PHE A 2 22.32 15.09 -6.56
CA PHE A 2 20.87 15.05 -6.37
C PHE A 2 20.55 15.78 -5.05
N SER A 3 19.93 16.95 -5.13
CA SER A 3 19.27 17.56 -3.97
C SER A 3 18.06 16.69 -3.65
N ILE A 4 18.24 15.72 -2.76
CA ILE A 4 17.14 14.85 -2.31
C ILE A 4 16.20 15.74 -1.51
N ASP A 5 15.03 16.03 -2.08
CA ASP A 5 13.97 16.68 -1.34
C ASP A 5 13.36 15.66 -0.37
N ILE A 6 13.54 15.89 0.93
CA ILE A 6 13.15 14.94 1.99
C ILE A 6 11.66 15.08 2.31
N SER A 7 11.04 16.18 1.88
CA SER A 7 9.65 16.53 2.17
C SER A 7 8.65 15.41 1.81
N PRO A 8 8.72 14.78 0.61
CA PRO A 8 7.83 13.68 0.25
C PRO A 8 8.00 12.43 1.13
N ILE A 9 9.22 12.16 1.59
CA ILE A 9 9.53 11.02 2.47
C ILE A 9 8.92 11.25 3.85
N ILE A 10 9.06 12.46 4.40
CA ILE A 10 8.46 12.85 5.67
C ILE A 10 6.93 12.76 5.59
N LEU A 11 6.33 13.23 4.50
CA LEU A 11 4.89 13.11 4.30
C LEU A 11 4.42 11.65 4.33
N ARG A 12 5.11 10.75 3.61
CA ARG A 12 4.77 9.32 3.63
C ARG A 12 4.91 8.71 5.02
N PHE A 13 5.94 9.08 5.77
CA PHE A 13 6.13 8.63 7.14
C PHE A 13 5.02 9.14 8.07
N LEU A 14 4.66 10.43 8.00
CA LEU A 14 3.62 11.01 8.85
C LEU A 14 2.25 10.42 8.55
N PHE A 15 1.85 10.35 7.28
CA PHE A 15 0.56 9.77 6.90
C PHE A 15 0.51 8.27 7.15
N GLY A 16 1.53 7.52 6.74
CA GLY A 16 1.60 6.07 6.95
C GLY A 16 1.67 5.72 8.44
N GLY A 17 2.58 6.35 9.18
CA GLY A 17 2.77 6.12 10.60
C GLY A 17 1.53 6.49 11.43
N SER A 18 0.90 7.64 11.15
CA SER A 18 -0.33 8.03 11.82
C SER A 18 -1.49 7.07 11.53
N ALA A 19 -1.62 6.59 10.29
CA ALA A 19 -2.62 5.57 9.95
C ALA A 19 -2.40 4.25 10.71
N VAL A 20 -1.15 3.81 10.86
CA VAL A 20 -0.81 2.61 11.65
C VAL A 20 -1.13 2.81 13.14
N VAL A 21 -0.77 3.96 13.71
CA VAL A 21 -1.09 4.30 15.10
C VAL A 21 -2.61 4.36 15.29
N ALA A 22 -3.33 5.04 14.40
CA ALA A 22 -4.79 5.15 14.45
C ALA A 22 -5.45 3.77 14.35
N SER A 23 -5.02 2.93 13.40
CA SER A 23 -5.47 1.55 13.28
C SER A 23 -5.31 0.78 14.59
N ARG A 24 -4.15 0.89 15.26
CA ARG A 24 -3.90 0.23 16.55
C ARG A 24 -4.78 0.76 17.68
N LEU A 25 -4.96 2.08 17.78
CA LEU A 25 -5.80 2.71 18.81
C LEU A 25 -7.28 2.33 18.63
N ILE A 26 -7.76 2.33 17.39
CA ILE A 26 -9.13 1.94 17.04
C ILE A 26 -9.33 0.44 17.24
N ALA A 27 -8.37 -0.40 16.85
CA ALA A 27 -8.43 -1.84 17.11
C ALA A 27 -8.55 -2.17 18.60
N ARG A 28 -7.85 -1.42 19.46
CA ARG A 28 -7.93 -1.57 20.91
C ARG A 28 -9.25 -1.11 21.51
N SER A 29 -9.83 -0.03 20.98
CA SER A 29 -11.01 0.61 21.58
C SER A 29 -12.34 0.09 21.01
N PHE A 30 -12.36 -0.28 19.73
CA PHE A 30 -13.57 -0.64 18.98
C PHE A 30 -13.48 -2.04 18.34
N GLY A 31 -12.39 -2.79 18.59
CA GLY A 31 -12.19 -4.15 18.11
C GLY A 31 -11.47 -4.25 16.77
N GLY A 32 -10.94 -5.45 16.49
CA GLY A 32 -10.05 -5.71 15.36
C GLY A 32 -10.67 -5.47 13.98
N ARG A 33 -12.00 -5.60 13.83
CA ARG A 33 -12.70 -5.39 12.54
C ARG A 33 -12.66 -3.92 12.11
N LEU A 34 -12.95 -3.00 13.03
CA LEU A 34 -12.87 -1.56 12.76
C LEU A 34 -11.40 -1.10 12.63
N GLY A 35 -10.50 -1.64 13.45
CA GLY A 35 -9.07 -1.39 13.31
C GLY A 35 -8.49 -1.81 11.96
N GLY A 36 -8.98 -2.93 11.41
CA GLY A 36 -8.58 -3.44 10.09
C GLY A 36 -8.97 -2.52 8.93
N ILE A 37 -10.13 -1.85 9.00
CA ILE A 37 -10.53 -0.86 7.99
C ILE A 37 -9.53 0.30 7.94
N PHE A 38 -9.10 0.79 9.10
CA PHE A 38 -8.09 1.84 9.19
C PHE A 38 -6.68 1.35 8.80
N ALA A 39 -6.39 0.06 8.94
CA ALA A 39 -5.12 -0.52 8.47
C ALA A 39 -5.03 -0.48 6.93
N ALA A 40 -6.17 -0.59 6.24
CA ALA A 40 -6.26 -0.52 4.78
C ALA A 40 -6.43 0.92 4.25
N PHE A 41 -6.35 1.94 5.12
CA PHE A 41 -6.50 3.34 4.69
C PHE A 41 -5.36 3.73 3.72
N PRO A 42 -5.65 4.37 2.57
CA PRO A 42 -4.66 4.67 1.53
C PRO A 42 -3.77 5.88 1.89
N ALA A 43 -3.26 5.94 3.12
CA ALA A 43 -2.51 7.06 3.67
C ALA A 43 -1.23 7.35 2.86
N VAL A 44 -0.48 6.28 2.54
CA VAL A 44 0.79 6.39 1.81
C VAL A 44 0.55 6.84 0.37
N TYR A 45 -0.54 6.39 -0.25
CA TYR A 45 -0.93 6.85 -1.59
C TYR A 45 -1.29 8.34 -1.58
N LEU A 46 -2.09 8.80 -0.61
CA LEU A 46 -2.40 10.23 -0.47
C LEU A 46 -1.14 11.08 -0.29
N ALA A 47 -0.23 10.66 0.59
CA ALA A 47 1.04 11.34 0.78
C ALA A 47 1.92 11.34 -0.48
N ALA A 48 1.88 10.26 -1.27
CA ALA A 48 2.61 10.18 -2.52
C ALA A 48 2.04 11.13 -3.59
N VAL A 49 0.71 11.23 -3.74
CA VAL A 49 0.07 12.17 -4.66
C VAL A 49 0.36 13.62 -4.27
N VAL A 50 0.26 13.95 -2.97
CA VAL A 50 0.62 15.29 -2.47
C VAL A 50 2.11 15.57 -2.73
N GLY A 51 2.99 14.61 -2.47
CA GLY A 51 4.42 14.74 -2.75
C GLY A 51 4.71 15.00 -4.23
N LEU A 52 4.02 14.32 -5.15
CA LEU A 52 4.16 14.58 -6.59
C LEU A 52 3.75 16.01 -6.96
N SER A 53 2.69 16.55 -6.34
CA SER A 53 2.25 17.93 -6.59
C SER A 53 3.24 19.00 -6.14
N MET A 54 4.22 18.65 -5.30
CA MET A 54 5.30 19.55 -4.88
C MET A 54 6.46 19.58 -5.89
N GLU A 55 6.57 18.57 -6.76
CA GLU A 55 7.71 18.37 -7.67
C GLU A 55 7.32 18.52 -9.14
N TYR A 56 6.06 18.27 -9.49
CA TYR A 56 5.54 18.33 -10.86
C TYR A 56 4.32 19.26 -10.96
N GLU A 57 4.16 19.88 -12.13
CA GLU A 57 3.01 20.74 -12.46
C GLU A 57 2.40 20.36 -13.82
N GLY A 58 1.16 20.80 -14.06
CA GLY A 58 0.51 20.67 -15.38
C GLY A 58 0.33 19.23 -15.87
N SER A 59 0.66 18.98 -17.14
CA SER A 59 0.50 17.68 -17.79
C SER A 59 1.43 16.60 -17.23
N GLU A 60 2.64 16.98 -16.78
CA GLU A 60 3.59 16.06 -16.16
C GLU A 60 3.05 15.52 -14.84
N LEU A 61 2.45 16.38 -14.01
CA LEU A 61 1.80 15.97 -12.76
C LEU A 61 0.68 14.96 -13.03
N LEU A 62 -0.15 15.21 -14.04
CA LEU A 62 -1.23 14.29 -14.42
C LEU A 62 -0.68 12.92 -14.85
N PHE A 63 0.35 12.91 -15.70
CA PHE A 63 0.97 11.69 -16.19
C PHE A 63 1.62 10.86 -15.08
N VAL A 64 2.43 11.48 -14.22
CA VAL A 64 3.10 10.76 -13.13
C VAL A 64 2.10 10.31 -12.05
N SER A 65 1.08 11.12 -11.76
CA SER A 65 -0.01 10.73 -10.84
C SER A 65 -0.83 9.57 -11.39
N GLU A 66 -1.08 9.52 -12.70
CA GLU A 66 -1.75 8.38 -13.35
C GLU A 66 -0.93 7.09 -13.17
N GLN A 67 0.37 7.12 -13.45
CA GLN A 67 1.23 5.95 -13.25
C GLN A 67 1.27 5.49 -11.79
N LEU A 68 1.38 6.43 -10.84
CA LEU A 68 1.30 6.13 -9.42
C LEU A 68 -0.04 5.48 -9.04
N SER A 69 -1.13 6.00 -9.57
CA SER A 69 -2.49 5.49 -9.33
C SER A 69 -2.67 4.07 -9.87
N LYS A 70 -2.16 3.78 -11.07
CA LYS A 70 -2.15 2.43 -11.65
C LYS A 70 -1.40 1.44 -10.76
N GLY A 71 -0.19 1.81 -10.30
CA GLY A 71 0.58 1.00 -9.38
C GLY A 71 -0.12 0.77 -8.03
N ALA A 72 -0.72 1.81 -7.46
CA ALA A 72 -1.48 1.72 -6.21
C ALA A 72 -2.70 0.78 -6.35
N LEU A 73 -3.45 0.88 -7.44
CA LEU A 73 -4.62 0.04 -7.71
C LEU A 73 -4.23 -1.44 -7.84
N VAL A 74 -3.15 -1.73 -8.56
CA VAL A 74 -2.59 -3.09 -8.66
C VAL A 74 -2.15 -3.62 -7.30
N GLY A 75 -1.43 -2.80 -6.53
CA GLY A 75 -0.98 -3.16 -5.19
C GLY A 75 -2.14 -3.50 -4.26
N MET A 76 -3.19 -2.68 -4.24
CA MET A 76 -4.39 -2.92 -3.43
C MET A 76 -5.12 -4.20 -3.85
N ALA A 77 -5.21 -4.49 -5.14
CA ALA A 77 -5.82 -5.74 -5.61
C ALA A 77 -5.01 -6.97 -5.20
N ALA A 78 -3.68 -6.90 -5.34
CA ALA A 78 -2.78 -7.97 -4.89
C ALA A 78 -2.84 -8.16 -3.37
N ASP A 79 -2.98 -7.08 -2.59
CA ASP A 79 -3.10 -7.12 -1.13
C ASP A 79 -4.36 -7.86 -0.66
N ILE A 80 -5.48 -7.77 -1.39
CA ILE A 80 -6.69 -8.56 -1.08
C ILE A 80 -6.37 -10.06 -1.19
N CYS A 81 -5.71 -10.48 -2.27
CA CYS A 81 -5.28 -11.87 -2.44
C CYS A 81 -4.28 -12.28 -1.36
N CYS A 82 -3.34 -11.41 -0.99
CA CYS A 82 -2.38 -11.62 0.08
C CYS A 82 -3.07 -11.85 1.43
N ALA A 83 -4.06 -11.03 1.78
CA ALA A 83 -4.81 -11.13 3.02
C ALA A 83 -5.62 -12.44 3.10
N LEU A 84 -6.25 -12.85 2.00
CA LEU A 84 -6.94 -14.14 1.89
C LEU A 84 -5.97 -15.31 2.03
N ALA A 85 -4.84 -15.26 1.33
CA ALA A 85 -3.78 -16.25 1.43
C ALA A 85 -3.22 -16.34 2.86
N ALA A 86 -3.02 -15.20 3.52
CA ALA A 86 -2.54 -15.13 4.91
C ALA A 86 -3.53 -15.79 5.87
N SER A 87 -4.83 -15.50 5.72
CA SER A 87 -5.89 -16.15 6.50
C SER A 87 -5.82 -17.69 6.38
N TYR A 88 -5.64 -18.20 5.16
CA TYR A 88 -5.56 -19.64 4.92
C TYR A 88 -4.23 -20.28 5.35
N PHE A 89 -3.09 -19.75 4.90
CA PHE A 89 -1.78 -20.35 5.13
C PHE A 89 -1.29 -20.21 6.57
N ILE A 90 -1.62 -19.12 7.27
CA ILE A 90 -1.28 -18.98 8.69
C ILE A 90 -2.00 -20.04 9.52
N HIS A 91 -3.27 -20.31 9.21
CA HIS A 91 -4.03 -21.35 9.90
C HIS A 91 -3.50 -22.76 9.60
N LYS A 92 -3.05 -23.01 8.36
CA LYS A 92 -2.61 -24.35 7.91
C LYS A 92 -1.15 -24.69 8.24
N TYR A 93 -0.23 -23.73 8.10
CA TYR A 93 1.23 -23.95 8.18
C TYR A 93 1.89 -23.18 9.33
N GLY A 94 1.09 -22.52 10.17
CA GLY A 94 1.56 -21.64 11.24
C GLY A 94 1.96 -20.26 10.73
N TRP A 95 2.15 -19.32 11.65
CA TRP A 95 2.28 -17.90 11.31
C TRP A 95 3.53 -17.55 10.51
N LYS A 96 4.69 -18.17 10.79
CA LYS A 96 5.96 -17.86 10.10
C LYS A 96 5.90 -18.26 8.62
N MET A 97 5.60 -19.53 8.38
CA MET A 97 5.56 -20.08 7.02
C MET A 97 4.36 -19.53 6.25
N GLY A 98 3.21 -19.39 6.92
CA GLY A 98 2.01 -18.83 6.30
C GLY A 98 2.20 -17.39 5.83
N LEU A 99 2.77 -16.53 6.67
CA LEU A 99 3.09 -15.16 6.28
C LEU A 99 4.09 -15.10 5.12
N SER A 100 5.15 -15.93 5.16
CA SER A 100 6.14 -15.97 4.08
C SER A 100 5.51 -16.37 2.74
N LEU A 101 4.65 -17.40 2.73
CA LEU A 101 3.97 -17.85 1.51
C LEU A 101 3.00 -16.79 0.98
N SER A 102 2.26 -16.10 1.84
CA SER A 102 1.37 -15.03 1.43
C SER A 102 2.11 -13.84 0.82
N LEU A 103 3.23 -13.44 1.42
CA LEU A 103 4.08 -12.37 0.87
C LEU A 103 4.70 -12.77 -0.47
N LEU A 104 5.12 -14.02 -0.65
CA LEU A 104 5.59 -14.53 -1.94
C LEU A 104 4.49 -14.51 -3.00
N LEU A 105 3.28 -14.96 -2.64
CA LEU A 105 2.11 -14.92 -3.52
C LEU A 105 1.79 -13.49 -3.93
N TRP A 106 1.80 -12.54 -3.00
CA TRP A 106 1.62 -11.12 -3.28
C TRP A 106 2.68 -10.57 -4.23
N ALA A 107 3.96 -10.87 -3.97
CA ALA A 107 5.09 -10.40 -4.76
C ALA A 107 5.05 -10.91 -6.21
N VAL A 108 4.46 -12.09 -6.45
CA VAL A 108 4.24 -12.64 -7.79
C VAL A 108 2.96 -12.09 -8.42
N LEU A 109 1.86 -11.99 -7.66
CA LEU A 109 0.59 -11.50 -8.18
C LEU A 109 0.62 -10.03 -8.59
N ALA A 110 1.27 -9.16 -7.82
CA ALA A 110 1.34 -7.74 -8.14
C ALA A 110 1.88 -7.46 -9.56
N PRO A 111 3.06 -7.95 -9.98
CA PRO A 111 3.54 -7.75 -11.34
C PRO A 111 2.66 -8.47 -12.37
N LEU A 112 2.13 -9.67 -12.08
CA LEU A 112 1.22 -10.37 -13.01
C LEU A 112 -0.05 -9.56 -13.30
N ILE A 113 -0.66 -8.99 -12.27
CA ILE A 113 -1.85 -8.13 -12.39
C ILE A 113 -1.48 -6.85 -13.16
N TYR A 114 -0.32 -6.25 -12.86
CA TYR A 114 0.16 -5.07 -13.60
C TYR A 114 0.27 -5.35 -15.10
N PHE A 115 0.95 -6.42 -15.49
CA PHE A 115 1.11 -6.80 -16.89
C PHE A 115 -0.22 -7.19 -17.53
N MET A 116 -1.12 -7.85 -16.82
CA MET A 116 -2.43 -8.22 -17.36
C MET A 116 -3.32 -6.99 -17.63
N TRP A 117 -3.28 -5.96 -16.77
CA TRP A 117 -4.11 -4.77 -16.92
C TRP A 117 -3.51 -3.69 -17.81
N PHE A 118 -2.18 -3.54 -17.80
CA PHE A 118 -1.50 -2.41 -18.44
C PHE A 118 -0.38 -2.83 -19.40
N GLY A 119 -0.08 -4.12 -19.51
CA GLY A 119 0.87 -4.67 -20.47
C GLY A 119 0.20 -4.92 -21.82
N PHE A 120 -0.07 -3.86 -22.57
CA PHE A 120 -0.32 -3.88 -24.01
C PHE A 120 0.35 -2.67 -24.65
#